data_AF-A0A535XAU5-F1
#
_entry.id   AF-A0A535XAU5-F1
#
_cell.length_a   1.000
_cell.length_b   1.000
_cell.length_c   1.000
_cell.angle_alpha   90.00
_cell.angle_beta   90.00
_cell.angle_gamma   90.00
#
_symmetry.space_group_name_H-M   'P 1'
#
loop_
_entity.id
_entity.type
_entity.pdbx_description
1 polymer ?
#
loop_
_entity_poly.entity_id
_entity_poly.type
_entity_poly.pdbx_seq_one_letter_code
_entity_poly.pdbx_strand_id
1 'polypeptide(L)'
;MGALTADDRGQTLVITALLMAIAVVAVVGLREAQSRLIANTVSHRAGEAAVEAAAASLADAYVAHLSSLRARGSDGPRATADVPGLISRPEVIESARIAADGLARENGAGRVESLSTTCGNGRVEVWLILQGFPHHAGFPAPECSRR
;
A
#
# COMPACT_ATOMS: atom_id res chain seq x y z
N MET A 1 4.87 0.96 -74.55
CA MET A 1 4.01 0.50 -73.44
C MET A 1 4.88 -0.30 -72.48
N GLY A 2 5.06 0.16 -71.25
CA GLY A 2 5.78 -0.58 -70.21
C GLY A 2 6.85 0.24 -69.50
N ALA A 3 6.46 1.00 -68.47
CA ALA A 3 7.33 1.49 -67.39
C ALA A 3 6.51 2.27 -66.34
N LEU A 4 5.60 1.60 -65.62
CA LEU A 4 4.94 2.20 -64.43
C LEU A 4 4.81 1.22 -63.25
N THR A 5 4.99 -0.09 -63.43
CA THR A 5 4.72 -1.07 -62.36
C THR A 5 5.87 -1.30 -61.37
N ALA A 6 7.08 -0.76 -61.64
CA ALA A 6 8.23 -0.92 -60.74
C ALA A 6 8.18 0.09 -59.58
N ASP A 7 7.70 1.31 -59.85
CA ASP A 7 7.58 2.38 -58.85
C ASP A 7 6.42 2.10 -57.88
N ASP A 8 5.26 1.68 -58.41
CA ASP A 8 4.09 1.31 -57.60
C ASP A 8 4.35 0.11 -56.67
N ARG A 9 5.09 -0.92 -57.13
CA ARG A 9 5.41 -2.09 -56.29
C ARG A 9 6.43 -1.76 -55.21
N GLY A 10 7.43 -0.93 -55.53
CA GLY A 10 8.40 -0.44 -54.56
C GLY A 10 7.73 0.44 -53.49
N GLN A 11 6.86 1.35 -53.93
CA GLN A 11 6.09 2.22 -53.05
C GLN A 11 5.09 1.45 -52.18
N THR A 12 4.43 0.43 -52.72
CA THR A 12 3.52 -0.45 -51.95
C THR A 12 4.27 -1.25 -50.88
N LEU A 13 5.48 -1.73 -51.18
CA LEU A 13 6.32 -2.43 -50.20
C LEU A 13 6.79 -1.50 -49.08
N VAL A 14 7.14 -0.25 -49.40
CA VAL A 14 7.54 0.75 -48.40
C VAL A 14 6.36 1.11 -47.50
N ILE A 15 5.15 1.30 -48.07
CA ILE A 15 3.95 1.61 -47.30
C ILE A 15 3.58 0.45 -46.37
N THR A 16 3.61 -0.79 -46.86
CA THR A 16 3.30 -1.96 -46.04
C THR A 16 4.34 -2.19 -44.94
N ALA A 17 5.63 -2.00 -45.24
CA ALA A 17 6.68 -2.06 -44.22
C ALA A 17 6.52 -0.97 -43.15
N LEU A 18 6.19 0.26 -43.54
CA LEU A 18 5.94 1.36 -42.62
C LEU A 18 4.72 1.08 -41.72
N LEU A 19 3.62 0.58 -42.28
CA LEU A 19 2.42 0.21 -41.52
C LEU A 19 2.70 -0.91 -40.53
N MET A 20 3.49 -1.92 -40.94
CA MET A 20 3.91 -3.00 -40.03
C MET A 20 4.82 -2.48 -38.92
N ALA A 21 5.75 -1.58 -39.21
CA ALA A 21 6.59 -0.96 -38.20
C ALA A 21 5.77 -0.15 -37.18
N ILE A 22 4.79 0.64 -37.64
CA ILE A 22 3.86 1.38 -36.77
C ILE A 22 3.03 0.41 -35.92
N ALA A 23 2.52 -0.67 -36.51
CA ALA A 23 1.75 -1.68 -35.79
C ALA A 23 2.57 -2.36 -34.68
N VAL A 24 3.84 -2.70 -34.96
CA VAL A 24 4.74 -3.29 -33.96
C VAL A 24 5.00 -2.30 -32.81
N VAL A 25 5.31 -1.03 -33.11
CA VAL A 25 5.53 0.01 -32.10
C VAL A 25 4.27 0.22 -31.25
N ALA A 26 3.09 0.25 -31.88
CA ALA A 26 1.82 0.39 -31.17
C ALA A 26 1.56 -0.79 -30.21
N VAL A 27 1.79 -2.03 -30.65
CA VAL A 27 1.61 -3.23 -29.79
C VAL A 27 2.58 -3.23 -28.61
N VAL A 28 3.85 -2.88 -28.83
CA VAL A 28 4.85 -2.78 -27.75
C VAL A 28 4.48 -1.66 -26.78
N GLY A 29 4.07 -0.49 -27.28
CA GLY A 29 3.61 0.63 -26.47
C GLY A 29 2.38 0.30 -25.62
N LEU A 30 1.40 -0.42 -26.18
CA LEU A 30 0.23 -0.88 -25.43
C LEU A 30 0.59 -1.91 -24.34
N ARG A 31 1.53 -2.82 -24.60
CA ARG A 31 1.97 -3.83 -23.62
C ARG A 31 2.70 -3.19 -22.43
N GLU A 32 3.55 -2.20 -22.68
CA GLU A 32 4.19 -1.44 -21.59
C GLU A 32 3.17 -0.65 -20.77
N ALA A 33 2.19 -0.01 -21.42
CA ALA A 33 1.14 0.72 -20.73
C ALA A 33 0.25 -0.19 -19.85
N GLN A 34 -0.12 -1.37 -20.36
CA GLN A 34 -0.89 -2.36 -19.60
C GLN A 34 -0.13 -2.90 -18.38
N SER A 35 1.18 -3.14 -18.53
CA SER A 35 2.04 -3.62 -17.44
C SER A 35 2.11 -2.60 -16.30
N ARG A 36 2.17 -1.30 -16.64
CA ARG A 36 2.16 -0.21 -15.66
C ARG A 36 0.80 -0.07 -14.95
N LEU A 37 -0.30 -0.22 -15.68
CA LEU A 37 -1.64 -0.13 -15.09
C LEU A 37 -1.95 -1.27 -14.13
N ILE A 38 -1.60 -2.51 -14.50
CA ILE A 38 -1.79 -3.69 -13.64
C ILE A 38 -0.91 -3.57 -12.40
N ALA A 39 0.35 -3.16 -12.55
CA ALA A 39 1.26 -2.94 -11.43
C ALA A 39 0.71 -1.91 -10.42
N ASN A 40 0.13 -0.81 -10.91
CA ASN A 40 -0.49 0.21 -10.04
C ASN A 40 -1.73 -0.29 -9.30
N THR A 41 -2.57 -1.12 -9.93
CA THR A 41 -3.76 -1.67 -9.25
C THR A 41 -3.39 -2.68 -8.16
N VAL A 42 -2.36 -3.49 -8.42
CA VAL A 42 -1.84 -4.46 -7.45
C VAL A 42 -1.18 -3.73 -6.28
N SER A 43 -0.36 -2.71 -6.55
CA SER A 43 0.31 -1.94 -5.50
C SER A 43 -0.69 -1.19 -4.61
N HIS A 44 -1.76 -0.65 -5.19
CA HIS A 44 -2.78 0.05 -4.42
C HIS A 44 -3.53 -0.89 -3.47
N ARG A 45 -4.02 -2.03 -3.98
CA ARG A 45 -4.70 -3.06 -3.16
C ARG A 45 -3.77 -3.62 -2.08
N ALA A 46 -2.50 -3.86 -2.42
CA ALA A 46 -1.52 -4.33 -1.47
C ALA A 46 -1.24 -3.31 -0.37
N GLY A 47 -1.20 -2.01 -0.70
CA GLY A 47 -0.99 -0.94 0.27
C GLY A 47 -2.19 -0.73 1.19
N GLU A 48 -3.42 -0.83 0.68
CA GLU A 48 -4.64 -0.83 1.49
C GLU A 48 -4.65 -2.01 2.47
N ALA A 49 -4.42 -3.23 1.97
CA ALA A 49 -4.36 -4.43 2.82
C ALA A 49 -3.24 -4.34 3.87
N ALA A 50 -2.07 -3.81 3.50
CA ALA A 50 -0.94 -3.64 4.41
C ALA A 50 -1.25 -2.64 5.53
N VAL A 51 -1.89 -1.51 5.22
CA VAL A 51 -2.19 -0.47 6.24
C VAL A 51 -3.32 -0.90 7.16
N GLU A 52 -4.29 -1.63 6.65
CA GLU A 52 -5.33 -2.26 7.46
C GLU A 52 -4.73 -3.32 8.40
N ALA A 53 -3.80 -4.15 7.93
CA ALA A 53 -3.12 -5.13 8.76
C ALA A 53 -2.30 -4.48 9.88
N ALA A 54 -1.59 -3.39 9.57
CA ALA A 54 -0.87 -2.60 10.58
C ALA A 54 -1.85 -2.04 11.64
N ALA A 55 -2.95 -1.44 11.19
CA ALA A 55 -3.97 -0.88 12.07
C ALA A 55 -4.66 -1.96 12.93
N ALA A 56 -4.94 -3.13 12.38
CA ALA A 56 -5.49 -4.27 13.11
C ALA A 56 -4.52 -4.77 14.19
N SER A 57 -3.24 -4.92 13.87
CA SER A 57 -2.22 -5.29 14.85
C SER A 57 -2.10 -4.29 16.00
N LEU A 58 -2.19 -2.99 15.70
CA LEU A 58 -2.19 -1.93 16.72
C LEU A 58 -3.48 -1.93 17.55
N ALA A 59 -4.63 -2.21 16.93
CA ALA A 59 -5.90 -2.36 17.62
C ALA A 59 -5.88 -3.56 18.58
N ASP A 60 -5.28 -4.69 18.18
CA ASP A 60 -5.10 -5.86 19.05
C ASP A 60 -4.22 -5.53 20.25
N ALA A 61 -3.09 -4.83 20.04
CA ALA A 61 -2.23 -4.37 21.12
C ALA A 61 -2.96 -3.40 22.08
N TYR A 62 -3.77 -2.49 21.53
CA TYR A 62 -4.62 -1.57 22.29
C TYR A 62 -5.66 -2.32 23.14
N VAL A 63 -6.39 -3.27 22.55
CA VAL A 63 -7.39 -4.08 23.24
C VAL A 63 -6.74 -4.93 24.34
N ALA A 64 -5.59 -5.54 24.06
CA ALA A 64 -4.80 -6.28 25.04
C ALA A 64 -4.32 -5.39 26.20
N HIS A 65 -3.93 -4.15 25.90
CA HIS A 65 -3.55 -3.19 26.92
C HIS A 65 -4.73 -2.85 27.83
N LEU A 66 -5.89 -2.51 27.25
CA LEU A 66 -7.10 -2.18 28.03
C LEU A 66 -7.60 -3.37 28.85
N SER A 67 -7.56 -4.58 28.31
CA SER A 67 -7.94 -5.80 29.06
C SER A 67 -6.99 -6.05 30.22
N SER A 68 -5.68 -5.83 30.05
CA SER A 68 -4.69 -5.93 31.13
C SER A 68 -4.90 -4.89 32.23
N LEU A 69 -5.38 -3.69 31.89
CA LEU A 69 -5.71 -2.66 32.88
C LEU A 69 -6.99 -3.00 33.62
N ARG A 70 -8.00 -3.53 32.92
CA ARG A 70 -9.25 -3.99 33.54
C ARG A 70 -8.98 -5.14 34.52
N ALA A 71 -8.13 -6.09 34.16
CA ALA A 71 -7.74 -7.20 35.03
C ALA A 71 -6.94 -6.75 36.26
N ARG A 72 -6.20 -5.63 36.17
CA ARG A 72 -5.47 -5.02 37.30
C ARG A 72 -6.35 -4.11 38.16
N GLY A 73 -7.34 -3.47 37.55
CA GLY A 73 -8.24 -2.49 38.17
C GLY A 73 -9.25 -3.08 39.15
N SER A 74 -9.27 -4.41 39.34
CA SER A 74 -10.01 -5.04 40.43
C SER A 74 -9.35 -4.90 41.81
N ASP A 75 -8.05 -4.55 41.88
CA ASP A 75 -7.27 -4.53 43.13
C ASP A 75 -6.58 -3.19 43.48
N GLY A 76 -6.89 -2.08 42.78
CA GLY A 76 -6.22 -0.79 43.08
C GLY A 76 -6.76 0.45 42.36
N PRO A 77 -6.11 1.63 42.54
CA PRO A 77 -6.51 2.89 41.90
C PRO A 77 -6.64 2.75 40.38
N ARG A 78 -7.64 3.41 39.77
CA ARG A 78 -7.89 3.37 38.32
C ARG A 78 -6.63 3.79 37.54
N ALA A 79 -5.95 2.82 36.95
CA ALA A 79 -4.83 3.08 36.05
C ALA A 79 -5.36 3.79 34.78
N THR A 80 -4.79 4.95 34.45
CA THR A 80 -5.05 5.64 33.19
C THR A 80 -4.34 4.89 32.05
N ALA A 81 -5.07 4.59 30.98
CA ALA A 81 -4.49 3.94 29.81
C ALA A 81 -3.53 4.91 29.07
N ASP A 82 -2.24 4.60 29.11
CA ASP A 82 -1.20 5.33 28.36
C ASP A 82 -1.11 4.78 26.94
N VAL A 83 -2.09 5.13 26.11
CA VAL A 83 -2.14 4.76 24.70
C VAL A 83 -1.01 5.40 23.87
N PRO A 84 -0.66 6.69 24.05
CA PRO A 84 0.49 7.28 23.36
C PRO A 84 1.79 6.52 23.62
N GLY A 85 2.03 6.15 24.89
CA GLY A 85 3.20 5.38 25.27
C GLY A 85 3.18 3.94 24.76
N LEU A 86 2.00 3.32 24.59
CA LEU A 86 1.84 1.99 23.99
C LEU A 86 2.19 1.98 22.50
N ILE A 87 1.61 2.89 21.71
CA ILE A 87 1.80 2.88 20.25
C ILE A 87 3.21 3.35 19.84
N SER A 88 3.92 4.03 20.74
CA SER A 88 5.31 4.45 20.52
C SER A 88 6.33 3.36 20.84
N ARG A 89 5.89 2.19 21.34
CA ARG A 89 6.82 1.11 21.72
C ARG A 89 7.41 0.44 20.48
N PRO A 90 8.74 0.21 20.43
CA PRO A 90 9.39 -0.45 19.30
C PRO A 90 8.79 -1.82 18.98
N GLU A 91 8.45 -2.61 19.99
CA GLU A 91 7.87 -3.95 19.83
C GLU A 91 6.46 -3.93 19.22
N VAL A 92 5.67 -2.90 19.52
CA VAL A 92 4.32 -2.70 18.98
C VAL A 92 4.40 -2.24 17.52
N ILE A 93 5.30 -1.29 17.24
CA ILE A 93 5.58 -0.80 15.88
C ILE A 93 6.12 -1.93 14.99
N GLU A 94 7.03 -2.76 15.51
CA GLU A 94 7.59 -3.88 14.76
C GLU A 94 6.55 -4.97 14.49
N SER A 95 5.69 -5.28 15.46
CA SER A 95 4.58 -6.22 15.24
C SER A 95 3.63 -5.73 14.15
N ALA A 96 3.28 -4.44 14.16
CA ALA A 96 2.46 -3.82 13.13
C ALA A 96 3.14 -3.84 11.76
N ARG A 97 4.46 -3.60 11.71
CA ARG A 97 5.25 -3.69 10.47
C ARG A 97 5.26 -5.11 9.93
N ILE A 98 5.47 -6.13 10.77
CA ILE A 98 5.46 -7.54 10.35
C ILE A 98 4.09 -7.92 9.77
N ALA A 99 2.99 -7.50 10.41
CA ALA A 99 1.64 -7.73 9.90
C ALA A 99 1.43 -7.07 8.53
N ALA A 100 1.84 -5.81 8.38
CA ALA A 100 1.77 -5.07 7.12
C ALA A 100 2.60 -5.72 6.01
N ASP A 101 3.83 -6.13 6.32
CA ASP A 101 4.73 -6.85 5.40
C ASP A 101 4.14 -8.18 4.96
N GLY A 102 3.46 -8.90 5.85
CA GLY A 102 2.76 -10.14 5.53
C GLY A 102 1.70 -9.92 4.46
N LEU A 103 0.79 -8.99 4.69
CA LEU A 103 -0.30 -8.69 3.75
C LEU A 103 0.19 -8.04 2.45
N ALA A 104 1.22 -7.19 2.51
CA ALA A 104 1.83 -6.62 1.32
C ALA A 104 2.37 -7.73 0.40
N ARG A 105 3.10 -8.72 0.97
CA ARG A 105 3.66 -9.85 0.21
C ARG A 105 2.59 -10.77 -0.36
N GLU A 106 1.54 -11.08 0.41
CA GLU A 106 0.41 -11.88 -0.06
C GLU A 106 -0.31 -11.23 -1.26
N ASN A 107 -0.31 -9.90 -1.32
CA ASN A 107 -0.86 -9.13 -2.43
C ASN A 107 0.17 -8.78 -3.52
N GLY A 108 1.36 -9.38 -3.50
CA GLY A 108 2.37 -9.22 -4.55
C GLY A 108 3.20 -7.94 -4.49
N ALA A 109 3.17 -7.22 -3.37
CA ALA A 109 4.01 -6.04 -3.13
C ALA A 109 5.29 -6.37 -2.34
N GLY A 110 6.16 -5.36 -2.26
CA GLY A 110 7.43 -5.43 -1.52
C GLY A 110 7.25 -5.26 -0.01
N ARG A 111 8.36 -4.97 0.68
CA ARG A 111 8.33 -4.62 2.11
C ARG A 111 7.86 -3.17 2.29
N VAL A 112 7.25 -2.91 3.43
CA VAL A 112 6.91 -1.55 3.88
C VAL A 112 8.20 -0.75 4.09
N GLU A 113 8.28 0.43 3.50
CA GLU A 113 9.46 1.30 3.56
C GLU A 113 9.52 2.09 4.87
N SER A 114 8.36 2.57 5.31
CA SER A 114 8.22 3.27 6.59
C SER A 114 6.85 3.02 7.17
N LEU A 115 6.78 3.05 8.51
CA LEU A 115 5.56 2.96 9.29
C LEU A 115 5.66 3.97 10.42
N SER A 116 4.64 4.79 10.58
CA SER A 116 4.53 5.76 11.67
C SER A 116 3.11 5.74 12.23
N THR A 117 3.00 6.07 13.51
CA THR A 117 1.74 6.04 14.23
C THR A 117 1.53 7.36 14.96
N THR A 118 0.30 7.87 14.94
CA THR A 118 -0.08 9.08 15.65
C THR A 118 -1.27 8.80 16.55
N CYS A 119 -1.26 9.32 17.76
CA CYS A 119 -2.41 9.32 18.67
C CYS A 119 -2.87 10.77 18.85
N GLY A 120 -4.09 11.06 18.42
CA GLY A 120 -4.67 12.39 18.49
C GLY A 120 -6.15 12.37 18.10
N ASN A 121 -6.89 13.42 18.45
CA ASN A 121 -8.30 13.57 18.07
C ASN A 121 -9.20 12.37 18.44
N GLY A 122 -8.87 11.65 19.52
CA GLY A 122 -9.63 10.46 19.95
C GLY A 122 -9.47 9.24 19.05
N ARG A 123 -8.36 9.15 18.31
CA ARG A 123 -8.06 8.05 17.39
C ARG A 123 -6.57 7.76 17.29
N VAL A 124 -6.26 6.52 16.93
CA VAL A 124 -4.93 6.09 16.50
C VAL A 124 -4.93 6.07 14.98
N GLU A 125 -3.95 6.72 14.39
CA GLU A 125 -3.72 6.76 12.95
C GLU A 125 -2.38 6.10 12.63
N VAL A 126 -2.37 5.34 11.55
CA VAL A 126 -1.22 4.61 11.03
C VAL A 126 -0.97 5.12 9.62
N TRP A 127 0.27 5.51 9.38
CA TRP A 127 0.74 5.94 8.08
C TRP A 127 1.87 5.02 7.66
N LEU A 128 1.78 4.48 6.44
CA LEU A 128 2.85 3.69 5.87
C LEU A 128 3.19 4.13 4.45
N ILE A 129 4.41 3.82 4.02
CA ILE A 129 4.85 4.00 2.64
C ILE A 129 5.15 2.62 2.06
N LEU A 130 4.51 2.31 0.93
CA LEU A 130 4.73 1.07 0.17
C LEU A 130 4.96 1.42 -1.30
N GLN A 131 6.11 1.02 -1.84
CA GLN A 131 6.50 1.30 -3.23
C GLN A 131 6.41 2.80 -3.59
N GLY A 132 6.81 3.66 -2.65
CA GLY A 132 6.74 5.12 -2.78
C GLY A 132 5.35 5.75 -2.62
N PHE A 133 4.29 4.98 -2.36
CA PHE A 133 2.94 5.52 -2.15
C PHE A 133 2.54 5.53 -0.67
N PRO A 134 1.97 6.65 -0.16
CA PRO A 134 1.49 6.72 1.21
C PRO A 134 0.11 6.07 1.34
N HIS A 135 -0.06 5.24 2.37
CA HIS A 135 -1.33 4.65 2.78
C HIS A 135 -1.61 5.00 4.23
N HIS A 136 -2.90 5.14 4.56
CA HIS A 136 -3.33 5.50 5.91
C HIS A 136 -4.54 4.69 6.35
N ALA A 137 -4.56 4.31 7.61
CA ALA A 137 -5.73 3.72 8.28
C ALA A 137 -5.74 4.15 9.74
N GLY A 138 -6.86 3.99 10.42
CA GLY A 138 -6.94 4.31 11.83
C GLY A 138 -8.20 3.77 12.48
N PHE A 139 -8.19 3.74 13.80
CA PHE A 139 -9.29 3.24 14.62
C PHE A 139 -9.59 4.20 15.77
N PRO A 140 -10.84 4.22 16.27
CA PRO A 140 -11.21 5.05 17.40
C PRO A 140 -10.49 4.60 18.68
N ALA A 141 -9.92 5.57 19.39
CA ALA A 141 -9.24 5.38 20.66
C ALA A 141 -9.49 6.63 21.52
N PRO A 142 -10.56 6.66 22.33
CA PRO A 142 -10.98 7.85 23.09
C PRO A 142 -9.88 8.43 23.98
N GLU A 143 -8.94 7.60 24.43
CA GLU A 143 -7.78 7.99 25.22
C GLU A 143 -6.84 8.95 24.48
N CYS A 144 -6.86 8.93 23.14
CA CYS A 144 -6.13 9.86 22.28
C CYS A 144 -6.78 11.24 22.15
N SER A 145 -7.88 11.52 22.85
CA SER A 145 -8.54 12.84 22.85
C SER A 145 -7.94 13.81 23.87
N ARG A 146 -7.22 13.31 24.87
CA ARG A 146 -6.60 14.12 25.92
C ARG A 146 -5.16 14.45 25.54
N ARG A 147 -4.92 15.70 25.14
CA ARG A 147 -3.61 16.34 25.24
C ARG A 147 -3.60 17.22 26.48
#